data_AF-A0A7S0B3B9-F1
#
_entry.id   AF-A0A7S0B3B9-F1
#
_cell.length_a   1.000
_cell.length_b   1.000
_cell.length_c   1.000
_cell.angle_alpha   90.00
_cell.angle_beta   90.00
_cell.angle_gamma   90.00
#
_symmetry.space_group_name_H-M   'P 1'
#
loop_
_entity.id
_entity.type
_entity.pdbx_description
1 polymer ?
#
loop_
_entity_poly.entity_id
_entity_poly.type
_entity_poly.pdbx_seq_one_letter_code
_entity_poly.pdbx_strand_id
1 'polypeptide(L)'
;GGVAGPVLYQTDPAGTHSSWRAQVIGGKNAKNQREFLEKNYEDDMDEEASVKLAVQCLLEVVDSGAKNMEIMIVRADGKAFMEESAIDVVVKKVEEEIEANKDAKKKSTDE
;
A
#
# COMPACT_ATOMS: atom_id res chain seq x y z
N GLY A 1 -8.32 28.82 -3.03
CA GLY A 1 -7.94 27.81 -4.04
C GLY A 1 -8.22 26.47 -3.44
N GLY A 2 -9.28 25.79 -3.88
CA GLY A 2 -9.63 24.45 -3.38
C GLY A 2 -8.76 23.41 -4.06
N VAL A 3 -8.27 22.45 -3.29
CA VAL A 3 -7.49 21.32 -3.81
C VAL A 3 -8.46 20.43 -4.60
N ALA A 4 -8.46 20.55 -5.91
CA ALA A 4 -9.27 19.70 -6.79
C ALA A 4 -8.52 18.37 -6.97
N GLY A 5 -8.68 17.45 -6.01
CA GLY A 5 -7.98 16.16 -6.03
C GLY A 5 -8.50 15.20 -4.97
N PRO A 6 -8.13 13.90 -5.03
CA PRO A 6 -8.50 12.92 -4.03
C PRO A 6 -7.98 13.32 -2.64
N VAL A 7 -8.80 13.09 -1.61
CA VAL A 7 -8.47 13.43 -0.22
C VAL A 7 -8.72 12.22 0.69
N LEU A 8 -7.79 11.98 1.62
CA LEU A 8 -7.88 10.93 2.61
C LEU A 8 -7.91 11.53 4.01
N TYR A 9 -8.92 11.19 4.78
CA TYR A 9 -9.07 11.59 6.17
C TYR A 9 -9.16 10.36 7.08
N GLN A 10 -8.64 10.51 8.28
CA GLN A 10 -8.76 9.54 9.35
C GLN A 10 -9.32 10.23 10.58
N THR A 11 -10.29 9.57 11.24
CA THR A 11 -10.82 10.01 12.54
C THR A 11 -10.33 9.07 13.63
N ASP A 12 -9.98 9.60 14.79
CA ASP A 12 -9.67 8.80 15.98
C ASP A 12 -10.91 8.66 16.90
N PRO A 13 -10.91 7.74 17.88
CA PRO A 13 -12.05 7.56 18.78
C PRO A 13 -12.41 8.80 19.62
N ALA A 14 -11.51 9.77 19.75
CA ALA A 14 -11.75 11.04 20.46
C ALA A 14 -12.49 12.07 19.59
N GLY A 15 -12.71 11.77 18.30
CA GLY A 15 -13.39 12.66 17.35
C GLY A 15 -12.46 13.65 16.66
N THR A 16 -11.14 13.51 16.82
CA THR A 16 -10.17 14.31 16.06
C THR A 16 -10.02 13.73 14.67
N HIS A 17 -9.97 14.59 13.66
CA HIS A 17 -9.78 14.21 12.27
C HIS A 17 -8.49 14.83 11.71
N SER A 18 -7.79 14.06 10.88
CA SER A 18 -6.54 14.46 10.24
C SER A 18 -6.55 14.04 8.78
N SER A 19 -6.00 14.88 7.89
CA SER A 19 -5.77 14.55 6.48
C SER A 19 -4.44 13.85 6.28
N TRP A 20 -4.38 12.89 5.35
CA TRP A 20 -3.20 12.08 5.07
C TRP A 20 -2.97 11.95 3.56
N ARG A 21 -1.71 11.76 3.15
CA ARG A 21 -1.37 11.34 1.78
C ARG A 21 -1.44 9.82 1.64
N ALA A 22 -0.96 9.12 2.66
CA ALA A 22 -1.15 7.68 2.88
C ALA A 22 -1.29 7.43 4.38
N GLN A 23 -2.08 6.42 4.77
CA GLN A 23 -2.29 6.07 6.19
C GLN A 23 -2.55 4.58 6.36
N VAL A 24 -2.10 4.06 7.50
CA VAL A 24 -2.41 2.71 7.98
C VAL A 24 -3.04 2.80 9.36
N ILE A 25 -4.06 1.99 9.59
CA ILE A 25 -4.71 1.80 10.89
C ILE A 25 -4.88 0.31 11.18
N GLY A 26 -4.95 -0.04 12.47
CA GLY A 26 -5.14 -1.43 12.91
C GLY A 26 -3.87 -2.29 12.82
N GLY A 27 -3.93 -3.48 13.41
CA GLY A 27 -2.82 -4.44 13.44
C GLY A 27 -1.71 -4.12 14.46
N LYS A 28 -0.92 -5.15 14.82
CA LYS A 28 0.21 -5.00 15.75
C LYS A 28 1.42 -4.27 15.15
N ASN A 29 1.50 -4.22 13.82
CA ASN A 29 2.66 -3.71 13.07
C ASN A 29 2.42 -2.38 12.35
N ALA A 30 1.37 -1.63 12.72
CA ALA A 30 1.03 -0.35 12.10
C ALA A 30 2.20 0.66 12.05
N LYS A 31 3.09 0.63 13.06
CA LYS A 31 4.28 1.48 13.09
C LYS A 31 5.22 1.18 11.91
N ASN A 32 5.58 -0.08 11.70
CA ASN A 32 6.49 -0.47 10.62
C ASN A 32 5.88 -0.21 9.25
N GLN A 33 4.57 -0.46 9.10
CA GLN A 33 3.84 -0.16 7.87
C GLN A 33 3.79 1.34 7.57
N ARG A 34 3.67 2.18 8.60
CA ARG A 34 3.79 3.64 8.42
C ARG A 34 5.19 4.05 7.99
N GLU A 35 6.22 3.51 8.63
CA GLU A 35 7.61 3.76 8.22
C GLU A 35 7.90 3.27 6.79
N PHE A 36 7.26 2.18 6.36
CA PHE A 36 7.30 1.71 4.98
C PHE A 36 6.65 2.73 4.03
N LEU A 37 5.43 3.19 4.33
CA LEU A 37 4.75 4.20 3.50
C LEU A 37 5.55 5.51 3.44
N GLU A 38 6.12 5.97 4.55
CA GLU A 38 6.95 7.18 4.59
C GLU A 38 8.18 7.11 3.68
N LYS A 39 8.71 5.91 3.43
CA LYS A 39 9.89 5.68 2.58
C LYS A 39 9.56 5.47 1.11
N ASN A 40 8.39 4.89 0.82
CA ASN A 40 8.06 4.38 -0.52
C ASN A 40 6.90 5.11 -1.20
N TYR A 41 6.17 5.97 -0.49
CA TYR A 41 5.14 6.81 -1.09
C TYR A 41 5.78 7.92 -1.94
N GLU A 42 5.25 8.12 -3.14
CA GLU A 42 5.60 9.22 -4.02
C GLU A 42 4.36 10.07 -4.32
N ASP A 43 4.56 11.37 -4.55
CA ASP A 43 3.45 12.23 -5.01
C ASP A 43 3.07 11.86 -6.46
N ASP A 44 1.80 12.07 -6.82
CA ASP A 44 1.28 11.85 -8.18
C ASP A 44 1.43 10.42 -8.73
N MET A 45 1.46 9.41 -7.86
CA MET A 45 1.41 7.99 -8.26
C MET A 45 0.16 7.69 -9.09
N ASP A 46 0.34 6.89 -10.15
CA ASP A 46 -0.79 6.34 -10.89
C ASP A 46 -1.49 5.23 -10.08
N GLU A 47 -2.59 4.74 -10.64
CA GLU A 47 -3.41 3.71 -10.00
C GLU A 47 -2.65 2.39 -9.79
N GLU A 48 -1.87 1.96 -10.78
CA GLU A 48 -1.12 0.69 -10.70
C GLU A 48 -0.04 0.77 -9.63
N ALA A 49 0.72 1.86 -9.59
CA ALA A 49 1.72 2.13 -8.57
C ALA A 49 1.10 2.25 -7.17
N SER A 50 -0.06 2.92 -7.05
CA SER A 50 -0.78 3.06 -5.79
C SER A 50 -1.28 1.71 -5.25
N VAL A 51 -1.85 0.87 -6.12
CA VAL A 51 -2.28 -0.50 -5.77
C VAL A 51 -1.07 -1.34 -5.36
N LYS A 52 0.02 -1.29 -6.13
CA LYS A 52 1.24 -2.02 -5.82
C LYS A 52 1.83 -1.62 -4.47
N LEU A 53 1.91 -0.33 -4.16
CA LEU A 53 2.38 0.16 -2.86
C LEU A 53 1.50 -0.32 -1.71
N ALA A 54 0.17 -0.30 -1.89
CA ALA A 54 -0.77 -0.81 -0.90
C ALA A 54 -0.56 -2.31 -0.64
N VAL A 55 -0.40 -3.11 -1.71
CA VAL A 55 -0.11 -4.55 -1.61
C VAL A 55 1.21 -4.81 -0.89
N GLN A 56 2.29 -4.10 -1.27
CA GLN A 56 3.59 -4.20 -0.58
C GLN A 56 3.46 -3.90 0.92
N CYS A 57 2.78 -2.82 1.27
CA CYS A 57 2.57 -2.42 2.67
C CYS A 57 1.79 -3.46 3.47
N LEU A 58 0.82 -4.15 2.85
CA LEU A 58 0.05 -5.21 3.50
C LEU A 58 0.84 -6.51 3.64
N LEU A 59 1.72 -6.84 2.69
CA LEU A 59 2.57 -8.03 2.75
C LEU A 59 3.66 -7.96 3.84
N GLU A 60 3.97 -6.78 4.39
CA GLU A 60 4.85 -6.62 5.57
C GLU A 60 4.32 -7.34 6.83
N VAL A 61 3.04 -7.69 6.88
CA VAL A 61 2.39 -8.23 8.10
C VAL A 61 1.55 -9.48 7.87
N VAL A 62 1.34 -9.89 6.63
CA VAL A 62 0.46 -11.00 6.28
C VAL A 62 1.28 -12.09 5.58
N ASP A 63 1.48 -13.23 6.26
CA ASP A 63 2.10 -14.45 5.71
C ASP A 63 1.24 -15.14 4.62
N SER A 64 0.13 -14.53 4.21
CA SER A 64 -0.89 -15.15 3.37
C SER A 64 -1.35 -14.18 2.28
N GLY A 65 -1.14 -14.59 1.03
CA GLY A 65 -1.41 -13.81 -0.18
C GLY A 65 -2.88 -13.40 -0.39
N ALA A 66 -3.25 -13.13 -1.64
CA ALA A 66 -4.46 -12.40 -2.05
C ALA A 66 -5.79 -12.76 -1.34
N LYS A 67 -5.98 -13.99 -0.87
CA LYS A 67 -7.19 -14.45 -0.16
C LYS A 67 -7.57 -13.67 1.10
N ASN A 68 -6.60 -13.03 1.77
CA ASN A 68 -6.85 -12.26 2.99
C ASN A 68 -6.83 -10.75 2.75
N MET A 69 -6.90 -10.33 1.48
CA MET A 69 -6.79 -8.94 1.07
C MET A 69 -8.00 -8.53 0.23
N GLU A 70 -8.58 -7.38 0.54
CA GLU A 70 -9.61 -6.74 -0.26
C GLU A 70 -9.13 -5.33 -0.61
N ILE A 71 -9.21 -4.96 -1.90
CA ILE A 71 -8.78 -3.65 -2.39
C ILE A 71 -9.95 -2.97 -3.08
N MET A 72 -10.23 -1.74 -2.69
CA MET A 72 -11.18 -0.85 -3.35
C MET A 72 -10.44 0.35 -3.94
N ILE A 73 -10.73 0.66 -5.19
CA ILE A 73 -10.24 1.84 -5.89
C ILE A 73 -11.35 2.89 -5.91
N VAL A 74 -11.05 4.10 -5.45
CA VAL A 74 -11.96 5.24 -5.44
C VAL A 74 -11.44 6.30 -6.41
N ARG A 75 -12.30 6.71 -7.35
CA ARG A 75 -12.05 7.71 -8.38
C ARG A 75 -13.10 8.80 -8.29
N ALA A 76 -12.91 9.88 -9.06
CA ALA A 76 -13.89 10.98 -9.11
C ALA A 76 -15.26 10.54 -9.65
N ASP A 77 -15.29 9.52 -10.51
CA ASP A 77 -16.48 8.98 -11.16
C ASP A 77 -17.12 7.78 -10.44
N GLY A 78 -16.49 7.25 -9.39
CA GLY A 78 -17.06 6.14 -8.61
C GLY A 78 -16.04 5.33 -7.83
N LYS A 79 -16.46 4.13 -7.41
CA LYS A 79 -15.61 3.19 -6.68
C LYS A 79 -15.86 1.77 -7.14
N ALA A 80 -14.81 0.95 -7.15
CA ALA A 80 -14.88 -0.46 -7.54
C ALA A 80 -13.95 -1.30 -6.67
N PHE A 81 -14.39 -2.51 -6.33
CA PHE A 81 -13.51 -3.53 -5.75
C PHE A 81 -12.70 -4.21 -6.85
N MET A 82 -11.46 -4.58 -6.52
CA MET A 82 -10.65 -5.44 -7.37
C MET A 82 -11.10 -6.90 -7.22
N GLU A 83 -11.11 -7.63 -8.33
CA GLU A 83 -11.30 -9.08 -8.30
C GLU A 83 -10.12 -9.77 -7.60
N GLU A 84 -10.40 -10.82 -6.83
CA GLU A 84 -9.36 -11.58 -6.10
C GLU A 84 -8.25 -12.06 -7.04
N SER A 85 -8.61 -12.50 -8.25
CA SER A 85 -7.65 -12.94 -9.27
C SER A 85 -6.71 -11.82 -9.74
N ALA A 86 -7.17 -10.57 -9.77
CA ALA A 86 -6.34 -9.42 -10.10
C ALA A 86 -5.39 -9.07 -8.95
N ILE A 87 -5.86 -9.17 -7.71
CA ILE A 87 -5.03 -8.99 -6.51
C ILE A 87 -3.92 -10.06 -6.49
N ASP A 88 -4.24 -11.32 -6.79
CA ASP A 88 -3.28 -12.43 -6.85
C ASP A 88 -2.15 -12.18 -7.87
N VAL A 89 -2.47 -11.59 -9.03
CA VAL A 89 -1.46 -11.20 -10.02
C VAL A 89 -0.53 -10.12 -9.46
N VAL A 90 -1.06 -9.12 -8.75
CA VAL A 90 -0.23 -8.05 -8.15
C VAL A 90 0.64 -8.60 -7.02
N VAL A 91 0.08 -9.44 -6.15
CA VAL A 91 0.81 -10.10 -5.06
C VAL A 91 2.00 -10.88 -5.61
N LYS A 92 1.80 -11.73 -6.62
CA LYS A 92 2.89 -12.51 -7.24
C LYS A 92 3.99 -11.64 -7.80
N LYS A 93 3.64 -10.58 -8.53
CA LYS A 93 4.62 -9.61 -9.05
C LYS A 93 5.42 -8.95 -7.92
N VAL A 94 4.74 -8.55 -6.84
CA VAL A 94 5.40 -7.93 -5.67
C VAL A 94 6.34 -8.91 -4.97
N GLU A 95 5.93 -10.14 -4.76
CA GLU A 95 6.77 -11.19 -4.15
C GLU A 95 8.02 -11.45 -5.00
N GLU A 96 7.88 -11.58 -6.33
CA GLU A 96 9.01 -11.75 -7.25
C GLU A 96 10.01 -10.58 -7.16
N GLU A 97 9.52 -9.34 -7.12
CA GLU A 97 10.37 -8.15 -6.97
C GLU A 97 11.07 -8.07 -5.61
N ILE A 98 10.38 -8.47 -4.52
CA ILE A 98 10.97 -8.51 -3.18
C ILE A 98 12.13 -9.51 -3.14
N GLU A 99 11.95 -10.70 -3.71
CA GLU A 99 13.00 -11.71 -3.76
C GLU A 99 14.18 -11.26 -4.64
N ALA A 100 13.91 -10.69 -5.82
CA ALA A 100 14.95 -10.13 -6.68
C ALA A 100 15.76 -9.02 -5.99
N ASN A 101 15.11 -8.16 -5.21
CA ASN A 101 15.77 -7.10 -4.45
C ASN A 101 16.59 -7.63 -3.26
N LYS A 102 16.17 -8.73 -2.62
CA LYS A 102 16.97 -9.41 -1.58
C LYS A 102 18.23 -10.02 -2.17
N ASP A 103 18.13 -10.66 -3.33
CA ASP A 103 19.27 -11.26 -4.03
C ASP A 103 20.27 -10.20 -4.53
N ALA A 104 19.78 -9.07 -5.02
CA ALA A 104 20.63 -7.94 -5.42
C ALA A 104 21.40 -7.34 -4.23
N LYS A 105 20.74 -7.14 -3.08
CA LYS A 105 21.38 -6.63 -1.86
C LYS A 105 22.40 -7.61 -1.25
N LYS A 106 22.19 -8.92 -1.39
CA LYS A 106 23.19 -9.93 -0.99
C LYS A 106 24.44 -9.83 -1.85
N LYS A 107 24.29 -9.71 -3.17
CA LYS A 107 25.44 -9.60 -4.09
C LYS A 107 26.26 -8.32 -3.90
N SER A 108 25.66 -7.21 -3.48
CA SER A 108 26.37 -5.95 -3.24
C SER A 108 27.08 -5.85 -1.88
N THR A 109 26.90 -6.83 -0.99
CA THR A 109 27.51 -6.82 0.36
C THR A 109 28.75 -7.73 0.43
N ASP A 110 29.00 -8.54 -0.60
CA ASP A 110 30.16 -9.44 -0.73
C ASP A 110 31.29 -8.86 -1.62
N GLU A 111 31.23 -7.58 -2.00
CA GLU A 111 32.31 -6.79 -2.66
C GLU A 111 32.80 -5.67 -1.74
#